data_AF-A0AAU3XTZ5-F1
#
_entry.id   AF-A0AAU3XTZ5-F1
#
_cell.length_a   1.000
_cell.length_b   1.000
_cell.length_c   1.000
_cell.angle_alpha   90.00
_cell.angle_beta   90.00
_cell.angle_gamma   90.00
#
_symmetry.space_group_name_H-M   'P 1'
#
loop_
_entity.id
_entity.type
_entity.pdbx_description
1 polymer ?
#
loop_
_entity_poly.entity_id
_entity_poly.type
_entity_poly.pdbx_seq_one_letter_code
_entity_poly.pdbx_strand_id
1 'polypeptide(L)'
;MRISRSIAPAVVALALVLTLPSESAPHARVVADEPDPFGAACRSTVTGSQVIAHCYNPYVAVDRVRLHIECARWWDIDSDSAAVETGPARTVRLTGRCWKEVRSVWFSHQRGVG
;
A
#
# COMPACT_ATOMS: atom_id res chain seq x y z
N MET A 1 -8.37 -34.69 52.99
CA MET A 1 -7.38 -33.79 52.37
C MET A 1 -8.10 -32.86 51.41
N ARG A 2 -8.43 -31.63 51.84
CA ARG A 2 -8.98 -30.59 50.96
C ARG A 2 -7.81 -29.91 50.25
N ILE A 3 -7.47 -30.40 49.07
CA ILE A 3 -6.45 -29.78 48.21
C ILE A 3 -7.01 -28.40 47.83
N SER A 4 -6.33 -27.36 48.30
CA SER A 4 -6.71 -25.96 48.11
C SER A 4 -6.92 -25.66 46.62
N ARG A 5 -8.15 -25.26 46.28
CA ARG A 5 -8.54 -24.83 44.92
C ARG A 5 -7.72 -23.64 44.39
N SER A 6 -6.88 -23.04 45.23
CA SER A 6 -6.04 -21.88 44.91
C SER A 6 -4.75 -22.23 44.13
N ILE A 7 -4.39 -23.50 43.99
CA ILE A 7 -3.11 -23.92 43.39
C ILE A 7 -3.25 -24.14 41.87
N ALA A 8 -4.45 -24.48 41.40
CA ALA A 8 -4.73 -24.73 39.98
C ALA A 8 -4.38 -23.57 39.03
N PRO A 9 -4.72 -22.29 39.30
CA PRO A 9 -4.39 -21.21 38.38
C PRO A 9 -2.88 -20.93 38.32
N ALA A 10 -2.16 -21.14 39.42
CA ALA A 10 -0.71 -20.92 39.49
C ALA A 10 0.05 -21.95 38.65
N VAL A 11 -0.38 -23.22 38.67
CA VAL A 11 0.21 -24.29 37.85
C VAL A 11 -0.05 -24.06 36.36
N VAL A 12 -1.25 -23.60 35.98
CA VAL A 12 -1.58 -23.29 34.59
C VAL A 12 -0.76 -22.10 34.07
N ALA A 13 -0.64 -21.04 34.87
CA ALA A 13 0.18 -19.88 34.49
C ALA A 13 1.66 -20.26 34.31
N LEU A 14 2.20 -21.08 35.21
CA LEU A 14 3.59 -21.54 35.11
C LEU A 14 3.81 -22.45 33.89
N ALA A 15 2.87 -23.34 33.60
CA ALA A 15 2.92 -24.18 32.40
C ALA A 15 2.92 -23.33 31.12
N LEU A 16 2.08 -22.29 31.05
CA LEU A 16 2.05 -21.38 29.89
C LEU A 16 3.41 -20.70 29.67
N VAL A 17 4.04 -20.18 30.73
CA VAL A 17 5.35 -19.51 30.68
C VAL A 17 6.44 -20.45 30.20
N LEU A 18 6.40 -21.72 30.61
CA LEU A 18 7.39 -22.73 30.21
C LEU A 18 7.19 -23.22 28.76
N THR A 19 5.99 -23.09 28.20
CA THR A 19 5.70 -23.45 26.80
C THR A 19 5.90 -22.32 25.80
N LEU A 20 6.22 -21.10 26.26
CA LEU A 20 6.52 -19.98 25.37
C LEU A 20 7.86 -20.26 24.66
N PRO A 21 7.86 -20.41 23.32
CA PRO A 21 9.10 -20.59 22.58
C PRO A 21 9.93 -19.32 22.71
N SER A 22 11.04 -19.39 23.44
CA SER A 22 12.08 -18.34 23.43
C SER A 22 12.95 -18.50 22.19
N GLU A 23 12.36 -18.31 21.02
CA GLU A 23 13.08 -18.21 19.75
C GLU A 23 13.66 -16.79 19.64
N SER A 24 14.71 -16.52 20.42
CA SER A 24 15.57 -15.34 20.24
C SER A 24 16.98 -15.76 19.88
N ALA A 25 17.09 -16.65 18.88
CA ALA A 25 18.34 -16.87 18.19
C ALA A 25 18.71 -15.57 17.44
N PRO A 26 19.93 -15.02 17.61
CA PRO A 26 20.39 -13.91 16.81
C PRO A 26 20.49 -14.40 15.37
N HIS A 27 19.52 -14.02 14.56
CA HIS A 27 19.60 -14.22 13.12
C HIS A 27 20.77 -13.35 12.65
N ALA A 28 21.82 -13.99 12.11
CA ALA A 28 22.84 -13.28 11.38
C ALA A 28 22.14 -12.45 10.29
N ARG A 29 22.22 -11.13 10.37
CA ARG A 29 21.65 -10.24 9.35
C ARG A 29 22.42 -10.49 8.06
N VAL A 30 21.89 -11.36 7.21
CA VAL A 30 22.20 -11.31 5.79
C VAL A 30 21.69 -9.95 5.32
N VAL A 31 22.57 -9.11 4.78
CA VAL A 31 22.15 -7.92 4.04
C VAL A 31 21.39 -8.45 2.84
N ALA A 32 20.06 -8.50 2.97
CA ALA A 32 19.22 -8.79 1.84
C ALA A 32 19.41 -7.63 0.86
N ASP A 33 19.59 -7.96 -0.41
CA ASP A 33 19.59 -6.95 -1.46
C ASP A 33 18.20 -6.28 -1.44
N GLU A 34 18.13 -5.04 -0.96
CA GLU A 34 16.86 -4.32 -0.92
C GLU A 34 16.43 -4.05 -2.37
N PRO A 35 15.17 -4.32 -2.73
CA PRO A 35 14.72 -4.09 -4.09
C PRO A 35 14.89 -2.60 -4.44
N ASP A 36 15.40 -2.35 -5.65
CA ASP A 36 15.57 -0.99 -6.15
C ASP A 36 14.28 -0.16 -5.97
N PRO A 37 14.41 1.09 -5.48
CA PRO A 37 13.27 1.96 -5.27
C PRO A 37 12.54 2.19 -6.59
N PHE A 38 11.21 2.16 -6.53
CA PHE A 38 10.33 2.18 -7.70
C PHE A 38 9.05 2.98 -7.41
N GLY A 39 8.47 3.56 -8.47
CA GLY A 39 7.19 4.26 -8.46
C GLY A 39 7.34 5.77 -8.67
N ALA A 40 6.64 6.31 -9.67
CA ALA A 40 6.58 7.74 -9.93
C ALA A 40 5.92 8.48 -8.75
N ALA A 41 6.47 9.65 -8.42
CA ALA A 41 5.87 10.54 -7.44
C ALA A 41 4.67 11.28 -8.06
N CYS A 42 3.47 10.92 -7.62
CA CYS A 42 2.21 11.45 -8.14
C CYS A 42 1.56 12.45 -7.19
N ARG A 43 0.93 13.48 -7.75
CA ARG A 43 0.03 14.42 -7.05
C ARG A 43 -1.21 14.69 -7.90
N SER A 44 -2.36 14.84 -7.26
CA SER A 44 -3.63 15.16 -7.90
C SER A 44 -4.29 16.39 -7.30
N THR A 45 -5.03 17.11 -8.13
CA THR A 45 -5.98 18.15 -7.73
C THR A 45 -7.38 17.73 -8.17
N VAL A 46 -8.35 17.91 -7.29
CA VAL A 46 -9.77 17.65 -7.55
C VAL A 46 -10.52 18.97 -7.56
N THR A 47 -11.26 19.23 -8.64
CA THR A 47 -12.13 20.41 -8.78
C THR A 47 -13.52 19.95 -9.17
N GLY A 48 -14.43 19.91 -8.19
CA GLY A 48 -15.79 19.38 -8.38
C GLY A 48 -15.76 17.91 -8.80
N SER A 49 -16.19 17.61 -10.03
CA SER A 49 -16.19 16.26 -10.60
C SER A 49 -14.91 15.89 -11.36
N GLN A 50 -13.96 16.82 -11.52
CA GLN A 50 -12.77 16.65 -12.35
C GLN A 50 -11.51 16.40 -11.53
N VAL A 51 -10.64 15.53 -12.06
CA VAL A 51 -9.33 15.21 -11.49
C VAL A 51 -8.24 15.51 -12.52
N ILE A 52 -7.22 16.23 -12.10
CA ILE A 52 -5.96 16.39 -12.86
C ILE A 52 -4.83 15.89 -11.97
N ALA A 53 -3.98 15.01 -12.51
CA ALA A 53 -2.83 14.46 -11.82
C ALA A 53 -1.55 14.66 -12.62
N HIS A 54 -0.45 14.87 -11.90
CA HIS A 54 0.91 14.92 -12.43
C HIS A 54 1.78 13.90 -11.71
N CYS A 55 2.48 13.07 -12.49
CA CYS A 55 3.38 12.06 -11.97
C CYS A 55 4.77 12.26 -12.56
N TYR A 56 5.78 12.35 -11.70
CA TYR A 56 7.19 12.45 -12.10
C TYR A 56 7.93 11.18 -11.69
N ASN A 57 8.64 10.54 -12.63
CA ASN A 57 9.44 9.36 -12.34
C ASN A 57 10.93 9.73 -12.10
N PRO A 58 11.44 9.64 -10.86
CA PRO A 58 12.84 9.92 -10.57
C PRO A 58 13.77 8.72 -10.85
N TYR A 59 13.23 7.57 -11.25
CA TYR A 59 13.98 6.31 -11.38
C TYR A 59 14.29 5.95 -12.83
N VAL A 60 15.26 5.04 -13.01
CA VAL A 60 15.71 4.56 -14.32
C VAL A 60 14.76 3.55 -14.97
N ALA A 61 13.93 2.89 -14.17
CA ALA A 61 12.92 1.96 -14.68
C ALA A 61 11.67 2.73 -15.12
N VAL A 62 11.01 2.27 -16.19
CA VAL A 62 9.70 2.79 -16.59
C VAL A 62 8.66 2.40 -15.53
N ASP A 63 7.79 3.35 -15.19
CA ASP A 63 6.62 3.09 -14.36
C ASP A 63 5.33 3.28 -15.17
N ARG A 64 4.48 2.26 -15.21
CA ARG A 64 3.15 2.30 -15.81
C ARG A 64 2.16 2.73 -14.73
N VAL A 65 1.84 4.02 -14.74
CA VAL A 65 0.95 4.65 -13.75
C VAL A 65 -0.49 4.60 -14.23
N ARG A 66 -1.42 4.22 -13.35
CA ARG A 66 -2.86 4.36 -13.58
C ARG A 66 -3.49 5.25 -12.52
N LEU A 67 -4.35 6.16 -12.97
CA LEU A 67 -5.19 6.98 -12.10
C LEU A 67 -6.50 6.23 -11.81
N HIS A 68 -6.86 6.16 -10.54
CA HIS A 68 -8.11 5.59 -10.05
C HIS A 68 -8.94 6.68 -9.35
N ILE A 69 -10.24 6.71 -9.63
CA ILE A 69 -11.17 7.69 -9.08
C ILE A 69 -12.38 6.95 -8.54
N GLU A 70 -12.60 7.05 -7.24
CA GLU A 70 -13.86 6.62 -6.62
C GLU A 70 -14.85 7.77 -6.63
N CYS A 71 -16.06 7.52 -7.11
CA CYS A 71 -17.12 8.50 -7.20
C CYS A 71 -18.01 8.49 -5.94
N ALA A 72 -18.55 9.65 -5.57
CA ALA A 72 -19.24 9.83 -4.29
C ALA A 72 -20.65 9.21 -4.27
N ARG A 73 -21.26 8.99 -5.43
CA ARG A 73 -22.64 8.50 -5.55
C ARG A 73 -22.64 7.07 -6.06
N TRP A 74 -23.48 6.22 -5.47
CA TRP A 74 -23.56 4.80 -5.84
C TRP A 74 -23.93 4.55 -7.30
N TRP A 75 -24.60 5.50 -7.95
CA TRP A 75 -24.99 5.43 -9.36
C TRP A 75 -23.93 6.02 -10.31
N ASP A 76 -22.93 6.71 -9.77
CA ASP A 76 -21.81 7.28 -10.51
C ASP A 76 -20.65 6.29 -10.41
N ILE A 77 -20.39 5.56 -11.49
CA ILE A 77 -19.47 4.43 -11.48
C ILE A 77 -18.03 4.96 -11.39
N ASP A 78 -17.24 4.35 -10.51
CA ASP A 78 -15.82 4.62 -10.35
C ASP A 78 -15.07 4.56 -11.70
N SER A 79 -14.08 5.43 -11.85
CA SER A 79 -13.38 5.62 -13.12
C SER A 79 -11.89 5.37 -13.00
N ASP A 80 -11.41 4.46 -13.84
CA ASP A 80 -9.99 4.15 -13.98
C ASP A 80 -9.47 4.66 -15.33
N SER A 81 -8.30 5.28 -15.34
CA SER A 81 -7.63 5.64 -16.59
C SER A 81 -6.98 4.42 -17.24
N ALA A 82 -6.60 4.56 -18.51
CA ALA A 82 -5.57 3.67 -19.07
C ALA A 82 -4.26 3.83 -18.28
N ALA A 83 -3.45 2.77 -18.23
CA ALA A 83 -2.09 2.89 -17.69
C ALA A 83 -1.21 3.69 -18.66
N VAL A 84 -0.44 4.63 -18.13
CA VAL A 84 0.44 5.53 -18.89
C VAL A 84 1.88 5.29 -18.48
N GLU A 85 2.75 5.10 -19.47
CA GLU A 85 4.18 4.94 -19.24
C GLU A 85 4.83 6.27 -18.85
N THR A 86 5.43 6.28 -17.66
CA THR A 86 6.22 7.37 -17.11
C THR A 86 7.67 6.94 -17.13
N GLY A 87 8.37 7.27 -18.22
CA GLY A 87 9.79 6.94 -18.38
C GLY A 87 10.72 7.73 -17.46
N PRO A 88 12.03 7.45 -17.50
CA PRO A 88 13.01 8.07 -16.60
C PRO A 88 13.07 9.59 -16.72
N ALA A 89 13.07 10.28 -15.58
CA ALA A 89 13.09 11.73 -15.48
C ALA A 89 11.98 12.43 -16.29
N ARG A 90 10.83 11.76 -16.50
CA ARG A 90 9.67 12.32 -17.20
C ARG A 90 8.54 12.67 -16.24
N THR A 91 7.79 13.70 -16.62
CA THR A 91 6.49 14.03 -16.03
C THR A 91 5.39 13.70 -17.00
N VAL A 92 4.36 13.00 -16.54
CA VAL A 92 3.12 12.75 -17.30
C VAL A 92 1.94 13.45 -16.62
N ARG A 93 0.90 13.75 -17.41
CA ARG A 93 -0.38 14.28 -16.93
C ARG A 93 -1.46 13.25 -17.16
N LEU A 94 -2.19 12.90 -16.10
CA LEU A 94 -3.40 12.07 -16.18
C LEU A 94 -4.62 12.92 -15.84
N THR A 95 -5.75 12.60 -16.44
CA THR A 95 -7.01 13.28 -16.19
C THR A 95 -8.13 12.26 -16.12
N GLY A 96 -9.12 12.53 -15.27
CA GLY A 96 -10.33 11.74 -15.20
C GLY A 96 -11.44 12.55 -14.55
N ARG A 97 -12.63 11.96 -14.44
CA ARG A 97 -13.77 12.62 -13.82
C ARG A 97 -14.81 11.61 -13.36
N CYS A 98 -15.62 12.04 -12.40
CA CYS A 98 -16.91 11.45 -12.10
C CYS A 98 -18.01 12.20 -12.87
N TRP A 99 -19.23 11.68 -12.86
CA TRP A 99 -20.38 12.46 -13.31
C TRP A 99 -20.68 13.60 -12.34
N LYS A 100 -20.73 13.34 -11.02
CA LYS A 100 -21.16 14.30 -10.01
C LYS A 100 -20.07 14.80 -9.08
N GLU A 101 -19.62 14.01 -8.13
CA GLU A 101 -18.59 14.40 -7.17
C GLU A 101 -17.57 13.26 -6.99
N VAL A 102 -16.30 13.61 -6.86
CA VAL A 102 -15.21 12.66 -6.56
C VAL A 102 -15.20 12.40 -5.06
N ARG A 103 -15.09 11.13 -4.65
CA ARG A 103 -14.89 10.74 -3.25
C ARG A 103 -13.42 10.59 -2.90
N SER A 104 -12.68 9.84 -3.71
CA SER A 104 -11.26 9.57 -3.45
C SER A 104 -10.49 9.37 -4.76
N VAL A 105 -9.16 9.55 -4.69
CA VAL A 105 -8.24 9.41 -5.82
C VAL A 105 -6.98 8.70 -5.35
N TRP A 106 -6.52 7.71 -6.11
CA TRP A 106 -5.25 7.03 -5.86
C TRP A 106 -4.58 6.59 -7.17
N PHE A 107 -3.35 6.12 -7.05
CA PHE A 107 -2.52 5.68 -8.16
C PHE A 107 -2.08 4.24 -7.94
N SER A 108 -2.06 3.45 -9.01
CA SER A 108 -1.31 2.19 -9.03
C SER A 108 -0.09 2.32 -9.93
N HIS A 109 0.95 1.57 -9.55
CA HIS A 109 2.26 1.58 -10.18
C HIS A 109 2.59 0.16 -10.62
N GLN A 110 3.14 0.03 -11.82
CA GLN A 110 3.58 -1.26 -12.35
C GLN A 110 4.90 -1.06 -13.09
N ARG A 111 5.93 -1.82 -12.70
CA ARG A 111 7.21 -1.79 -13.42
C ARG A 111 6.98 -2.10 -14.89
N GLY A 112 7.37 -1.18 -15.76
CA GLY A 112 7.48 -1.42 -17.19
C GLY A 112 8.72 -2.25 -17.47
N VAL A 113 8.67 -3.03 -18.54
CA VAL A 113 9.88 -3.62 -19.11
C VAL A 113 10.53 -2.52 -19.95
N GLY A 114 11.75 -2.12 -19.59
CA GLY A 114 12.51 -1.06 -20.26
C GLY A 114 13.09 -1.51 -21.59
#